data_AF-A0A535SNY8-F1
#
_entry.id   AF-A0A535SNY8-F1
#
_cell.length_a   1.000
_cell.length_b   1.000
_cell.length_c   1.000
_cell.angle_alpha   90.00
_cell.angle_beta   90.00
_cell.angle_gamma   90.00
#
_symmetry.space_group_name_H-M   'P 1'
#
loop_
_entity.id
_entity.type
_entity.pdbx_description
1 polymer ?
#
loop_
_entity_poly.entity_id
_entity_poly.type
_entity_poly.pdbx_seq_one_letter_code
_entity_poly.pdbx_strand_id
1 'polypeptide(L)'
;MSNVSQIAQALQEILNERVEALAKETKFIQRVRQISGADFAQALIFGWLQEPEVTVAGLTQILQRRAVTISEPGISERFTPQAASFLERILQEVTQRQGPRRGRAHCAATPVPCSVCRR
;
A
#
# COMPACT_ATOMS: atom_id res chain seq x y z
N MET A 1 6.53 3.91 20.63
CA MET A 1 5.70 2.74 20.31
C MET A 1 4.49 3.23 19.57
N SER A 2 4.24 2.71 18.38
CA SER A 2 3.04 3.07 17.63
C SER A 2 1.83 2.41 18.26
N ASN A 3 0.74 3.14 18.47
CA ASN A 3 -0.54 2.55 18.89
C ASN A 3 -1.32 2.07 17.66
N VAL A 4 -2.19 1.07 17.82
CA VAL A 4 -3.06 0.49 16.79
C VAL A 4 -3.80 1.58 16.00
N SER A 5 -4.28 2.64 16.67
CA SER A 5 -4.96 3.77 16.01
C SER A 5 -4.06 4.53 15.03
N GLN A 6 -2.76 4.66 15.31
CA GLN A 6 -1.80 5.31 14.42
C GLN A 6 -1.50 4.43 13.19
N ILE A 7 -1.48 3.11 13.36
CA ILE A 7 -1.35 2.15 12.25
C ILE A 7 -2.57 2.21 11.35
N ALA A 8 -3.76 2.18 11.93
CA ALA A 8 -5.00 2.29 11.20
C ALA A 8 -5.07 3.58 10.38
N GLN A 9 -4.74 4.73 10.98
CA GLN A 9 -4.73 6.02 10.29
C GLN A 9 -3.72 6.05 9.12
N ALA A 10 -2.49 5.61 9.36
CA ALA A 10 -1.46 5.58 8.32
C ALA A 10 -1.85 4.65 7.15
N LEU A 11 -2.44 3.51 7.46
CA LEU A 11 -2.91 2.56 6.46
C LEU A 11 -4.07 3.16 5.63
N GLN A 12 -5.03 3.83 6.26
CA GLN A 12 -6.14 4.50 5.56
C GLN A 12 -5.62 5.59 4.60
N GLU A 13 -4.71 6.44 5.05
CA GLU A 13 -4.10 7.47 4.19
C GLU A 13 -3.37 6.86 2.99
N ILE A 14 -2.59 5.80 3.22
CA ILE A 14 -1.86 5.13 2.13
C ILE A 14 -2.83 4.49 1.14
N LEU A 15 -3.83 3.77 1.64
CA LEU A 15 -4.82 3.05 0.81
C LEU A 15 -5.77 3.98 0.07
N ASN A 16 -5.93 5.24 0.49
CA ASN A 16 -6.77 6.23 -0.18
C ASN A 16 -5.98 7.15 -1.14
N GLU A 17 -4.77 7.57 -0.75
CA GLU A 17 -4.06 8.65 -1.47
C GLU A 17 -2.80 8.19 -2.20
N ARG A 18 -2.11 7.15 -1.72
CA ARG A 18 -0.80 6.73 -2.23
C ARG A 18 -0.82 5.44 -3.01
N VAL A 19 -1.83 4.60 -2.79
CA VAL A 19 -1.90 3.25 -3.35
C VAL A 19 -1.77 3.21 -4.87
N GLU A 20 -2.37 4.15 -5.60
CA GLU A 20 -2.28 4.22 -7.06
C GLU A 20 -0.89 4.63 -7.55
N ALA A 21 -0.20 5.50 -6.81
CA ALA A 21 1.18 5.85 -7.11
C ALA A 21 2.10 4.64 -6.91
N LEU A 22 1.94 3.94 -5.79
CA LEU A 22 2.70 2.72 -5.48
C LEU A 22 2.46 1.60 -6.50
N ALA A 23 1.22 1.43 -6.96
CA ALA A 23 0.87 0.44 -7.97
C ALA A 23 1.57 0.72 -9.32
N LYS A 24 1.77 1.99 -9.67
CA LYS A 24 2.53 2.40 -10.87
C LYS A 24 4.04 2.24 -10.68
N GLU A 25 4.58 2.69 -9.55
CA GLU A 25 6.01 2.59 -9.21
C GLU A 25 6.49 1.13 -9.25
N THR A 26 5.68 0.22 -8.71
CA THR A 26 5.94 -1.23 -8.69
C THR A 26 5.60 -1.94 -10.00
N LYS A 27 5.08 -1.21 -11.00
CA LYS A 27 4.60 -1.73 -12.28
C LYS A 27 3.49 -2.78 -12.18
N PHE A 28 2.84 -2.90 -11.02
CA PHE A 28 1.66 -3.76 -10.83
C PHE A 28 0.50 -3.28 -11.71
N ILE A 29 0.24 -1.96 -11.75
CA ILE A 29 -0.76 -1.36 -12.63
C ILE A 29 -0.08 -0.38 -13.57
N GLN A 30 -0.13 -0.71 -14.86
CA GLN A 30 0.37 0.14 -15.94
C GLN A 30 -0.78 0.78 -16.74
N ARG A 31 -1.94 0.12 -16.77
CA ARG A 31 -3.22 0.68 -17.22
C ARG A 31 -4.31 0.23 -16.27
N VAL A 32 -5.08 1.18 -15.75
CA VAL A 32 -6.31 0.87 -15.02
C VAL A 32 -7.32 0.35 -16.03
N ARG A 33 -7.81 -0.87 -15.80
CA ARG A 33 -8.89 -1.47 -16.60
C ARG A 33 -10.08 -1.74 -15.69
N GLN A 34 -10.20 -2.97 -15.21
CA GLN A 34 -11.30 -3.41 -14.33
C GLN A 34 -10.96 -3.28 -12.84
N ILE A 35 -9.67 -3.27 -12.47
CA ILE A 35 -9.24 -3.13 -11.07
C ILE A 35 -8.22 -2.00 -10.95
N SER A 36 -8.35 -1.22 -9.89
CA SER A 36 -7.33 -0.27 -9.44
C SER A 36 -6.39 -0.90 -8.40
N GLY A 37 -5.33 -0.18 -8.02
CA GLY A 37 -4.40 -0.65 -7.00
C GLY A 37 -5.08 -0.68 -5.64
N ALA A 38 -5.92 0.34 -5.38
CA ALA A 38 -6.79 0.43 -4.22
C ALA A 38 -7.71 -0.78 -4.10
N ASP A 39 -8.43 -1.14 -5.18
CA ASP A 39 -9.38 -2.25 -5.17
C ASP A 39 -8.69 -3.56 -4.80
N PHE A 40 -7.55 -3.84 -5.43
CA PHE A 40 -6.79 -5.06 -5.17
C PHE A 40 -6.23 -5.10 -3.75
N ALA A 41 -5.52 -4.05 -3.32
CA ALA A 41 -4.91 -4.00 -1.99
C ALA A 41 -5.96 -4.08 -0.89
N GLN A 42 -7.05 -3.31 -1.00
CA GLN A 42 -8.09 -3.27 0.01
C GLN A 42 -8.89 -4.58 0.06
N ALA A 43 -9.15 -5.23 -1.09
CA ALA A 43 -9.82 -6.53 -1.10
C ALA A 43 -8.99 -7.61 -0.39
N LEU A 44 -7.67 -7.63 -0.62
CA LEU A 44 -6.78 -8.59 0.05
C LEU A 44 -6.63 -8.30 1.54
N ILE A 45 -6.29 -7.06 1.89
CA ILE A 45 -6.03 -6.68 3.29
C ILE A 45 -7.28 -6.88 4.13
N PHE A 46 -8.44 -6.37 3.69
CA PHE A 46 -9.67 -6.49 4.46
C PHE A 46 -10.30 -7.87 4.37
N GLY A 47 -10.12 -8.58 3.25
CA GLY A 47 -10.54 -9.97 3.11
C GLY A 47 -9.85 -10.86 4.13
N TRP A 48 -8.51 -10.85 4.18
CA TRP A 48 -7.74 -11.65 5.12
C TRP A 48 -7.85 -11.16 6.57
N LEU A 49 -8.10 -9.87 6.79
CA LEU A 49 -8.39 -9.35 8.13
C LEU A 49 -9.72 -9.90 8.67
N GLN A 50 -10.72 -10.06 7.81
CA GLN A 50 -12.04 -10.57 8.19
C GLN A 50 -12.05 -12.11 8.28
N GLU A 51 -11.45 -12.79 7.30
CA GLU A 51 -11.39 -14.24 7.18
C GLU A 51 -9.98 -14.66 6.74
N PRO A 52 -9.13 -15.19 7.64
CA PRO A 52 -7.74 -15.51 7.34
C PRO A 52 -7.55 -16.48 6.18
N GLU A 53 -8.52 -17.35 5.93
CA GLU A 53 -8.51 -18.35 4.86
C GLU A 53 -9.46 -18.00 3.71
N VAL A 54 -9.75 -16.70 3.49
CA VAL A 54 -10.64 -16.27 2.39
C VAL A 54 -10.14 -16.81 1.05
N THR A 55 -11.04 -17.49 0.35
CA THR A 55 -10.75 -18.08 -0.96
C THR A 55 -10.73 -17.01 -2.05
N VAL A 56 -10.23 -17.36 -3.25
CA VAL A 56 -10.31 -16.48 -4.42
C VAL A 56 -11.75 -16.12 -4.76
N ALA A 57 -12.69 -17.06 -4.61
CA ALA A 57 -14.13 -16.81 -4.73
C ALA A 57 -14.65 -15.83 -3.66
N GLY A 58 -14.14 -15.88 -2.44
CA GLY A 58 -14.45 -14.87 -1.42
C GLY A 58 -13.92 -13.47 -1.81
N LEU A 59 -12.71 -13.40 -2.37
CA LEU A 59 -12.12 -12.15 -2.84
C LEU A 59 -12.91 -11.53 -4.02
N THR A 60 -13.44 -12.35 -4.95
CA THR A 60 -14.31 -11.82 -6.01
C THR A 60 -15.58 -11.21 -5.42
N GLN A 61 -16.19 -11.82 -4.40
CA GLN A 61 -17.36 -11.26 -3.72
C GLN A 61 -17.04 -9.93 -3.02
N ILE A 62 -15.87 -9.82 -2.38
CA ILE A 62 -15.43 -8.56 -1.75
C ILE A 62 -15.25 -7.45 -2.80
N LEU A 63 -14.66 -7.78 -3.95
CA LEU A 63 -14.51 -6.83 -5.07
C LEU A 63 -15.87 -6.46 -5.70
N GLN A 64 -16.81 -7.39 -5.79
CA GLN A 64 -18.17 -7.11 -6.27
C GLN A 64 -18.88 -6.07 -5.40
N ARG A 65 -18.69 -6.12 -4.07
CA ARG A 65 -19.23 -5.09 -3.14
C ARG A 65 -18.64 -3.69 -3.41
N ARG A 66 -17.50 -3.61 -4.09
CA ARG A 66 -16.84 -2.38 -4.54
C ARG A 66 -17.16 -2.02 -6.00
N ALA A 67 -18.19 -2.63 -6.58
CA ALA A 67 -18.58 -2.50 -7.98
C ALA A 67 -17.49 -2.95 -8.99
N VAL A 68 -16.56 -3.80 -8.56
CA VAL A 68 -15.55 -4.42 -9.42
C VAL A 68 -15.98 -5.83 -9.79
N THR A 69 -16.38 -6.02 -11.04
CA THR A 69 -16.75 -7.34 -11.57
C THR A 69 -15.54 -8.01 -12.18
N ILE A 70 -15.08 -9.09 -11.57
CA ILE A 70 -14.01 -9.94 -12.09
C ILE A 70 -14.25 -11.41 -11.81
N SER A 71 -13.78 -12.27 -12.70
CA SER A 71 -13.78 -13.73 -12.53
C SER A 71 -12.69 -14.19 -11.55
N GLU A 72 -12.85 -15.39 -10.98
CA GLU A 72 -11.83 -15.98 -10.11
C GLU A 72 -10.47 -16.12 -10.79
N PRO A 73 -10.35 -16.63 -12.05
CA PRO A 73 -9.07 -16.65 -12.76
C PRO A 73 -8.47 -15.26 -12.94
N GLY A 74 -9.30 -14.23 -13.16
CA GLY A 74 -8.83 -12.85 -13.32
C GLY A 74 -8.23 -12.25 -12.04
N ILE A 75 -8.62 -12.74 -10.85
CA ILE A 75 -7.92 -12.42 -9.60
C ILE A 75 -6.67 -13.26 -9.47
N SER A 76 -6.77 -14.57 -9.72
CA SER A 76 -5.63 -15.49 -9.59
C SER A 76 -4.42 -15.06 -10.43
N GLU A 77 -4.67 -14.60 -11.66
CA GLU A 77 -3.64 -14.09 -12.59
C GLU A 77 -2.92 -12.84 -12.06
N ARG A 78 -3.48 -12.14 -11.08
CA ARG A 78 -2.86 -10.94 -10.48
C ARG A 78 -1.95 -11.25 -9.33
N PHE A 79 -1.85 -12.50 -8.88
CA PHE A 79 -0.81 -12.92 -7.92
C PHE A 79 0.53 -13.08 -8.63
N THR A 80 1.12 -11.94 -8.98
CA THR A 80 2.39 -11.83 -9.69
C THR A 80 3.50 -11.32 -8.77
N PRO A 81 4.78 -11.46 -9.15
CA PRO A 81 5.88 -10.86 -8.41
C PRO A 81 5.70 -9.33 -8.22
N GLN A 82 5.13 -8.64 -9.20
CA GLN A 82 4.86 -7.20 -9.10
C GLN A 82 3.79 -6.88 -8.06
N ALA A 83 2.77 -7.73 -7.93
CA ALA A 83 1.76 -7.60 -6.89
C ALA A 83 2.35 -7.80 -5.48
N ALA A 84 3.28 -8.75 -5.33
CA ALA A 84 4.01 -8.95 -4.08
C ALA A 84 4.87 -7.72 -3.74
N SER A 85 5.64 -7.19 -4.70
CA SER A 85 6.42 -5.96 -4.53
C SER A 85 5.53 -4.75 -4.20
N PHE A 86 4.34 -4.68 -4.78
CA PHE A 86 3.35 -3.65 -4.49
C PHE A 86 2.88 -3.70 -3.03
N LEU A 87 2.48 -4.86 -2.53
CA LEU A 87 2.07 -5.04 -1.13
C LEU A 87 3.24 -4.81 -0.15
N GLU A 88 4.44 -5.27 -0.50
CA GLU A 88 5.66 -4.98 0.26
C GLU A 88 5.89 -3.47 0.39
N ARG A 89 5.74 -2.73 -0.72
CA ARG A 89 5.93 -1.27 -0.73
C ARG A 89 4.89 -0.55 0.13
N ILE A 90 3.63 -1.02 0.15
CA ILE A 90 2.61 -0.50 1.07
C ILE A 90 3.05 -0.71 2.53
N LEU A 91 3.50 -1.92 2.89
CA LEU A 91 3.96 -2.23 4.25
C LEU A 91 5.18 -1.37 4.65
N GLN A 92 6.13 -1.18 3.74
CA GLN A 92 7.28 -0.30 3.95
C GLN A 92 6.84 1.14 4.23
N GLU A 93 5.89 1.69 3.47
CA GLU A 93 5.37 3.04 3.71
C GLU A 93 4.66 3.16 5.07
N VAL A 94 3.84 2.18 5.45
CA VAL A 94 3.14 2.17 6.75
C VAL A 94 4.17 2.16 7.90
N THR A 95 5.19 1.32 7.81
CA THR A 95 6.20 1.16 8.87
C THR A 95 7.17 2.35 8.93
N GLN A 96 7.55 2.93 7.79
CA GLN A 96 8.42 4.12 7.72
C GLN A 96 7.77 5.38 8.30
N ARG A 97 6.44 5.52 8.17
CA ARG A 97 5.69 6.62 8.82
C ARG A 97 5.70 6.55 10.35
N GLN A 98 6.02 5.38 10.91
CA GLN A 98 5.92 5.09 12.34
C GLN A 98 7.26 4.89 13.04
N GLY A 99 8.31 4.55 12.30
CA GLY A 99 9.66 4.65 12.81
C GLY A 99 9.98 6.10 13.21
N PRO A 100 10.92 6.35 14.14
CA PRO A 100 11.50 7.68 14.26
C PRO A 100 11.91 8.09 12.85
N ARG A 101 11.39 9.23 12.35
CA ARG A 101 11.76 9.76 11.04
C ARG A 101 13.28 9.80 11.01
N ARG A 102 13.93 8.77 10.44
CA ARG A 102 15.37 8.78 10.23
C ARG A 102 15.56 9.96 9.34
N GLY A 103 16.09 11.04 9.92
CA GLY A 103 16.19 12.33 9.28
C GLY A 103 16.71 12.11 7.88
N ARG A 104 15.83 12.26 6.88
CA ARG A 104 16.27 12.53 5.53
C ARG A 104 17.02 13.83 5.69
N ALA A 105 18.34 13.70 5.64
CA ALA A 105 19.32 14.76 5.76
C ALA A 105 18.74 16.05 5.19
N HIS A 106 18.38 16.96 6.09
CA HIS A 106 17.99 18.32 5.76
C HIS A 106 19.20 19.16 5.29
N CYS A 107 20.29 18.50 4.84
CA CYS A 107 21.56 19.12 4.54
C CYS A 107 21.90 19.15 3.04
N ALA A 108 21.10 18.55 2.16
CA ALA A 108 21.49 18.41 0.76
C ALA A 108 21.15 19.61 -0.15
N ALA A 109 20.50 20.68 0.34
CA ALA A 109 20.01 21.73 -0.57
C ALA A 109 20.03 23.19 -0.05
N THR A 110 20.82 23.53 0.98
CA THR A 110 21.01 24.93 1.37
C THR A 110 22.50 25.30 1.43
N PRO A 111 22.91 26.43 0.81
CA PRO A 111 24.32 26.88 0.81
C PRO A 111 24.73 27.56 2.12
N VAL A 112 23.93 27.47 3.18
CA VAL A 112 24.18 28.16 4.45
C VAL A 112 24.71 27.16 5.48
N PRO A 113 25.90 27.39 6.07
CA PRO A 113 26.43 26.50 7.10
C PRO A 113 25.58 26.60 8.37
N CYS A 114 24.87 25.52 8.69
CA CYS A 114 24.06 25.43 9.88
C CYS A 114 24.95 25.22 11.11
N SER A 115 24.88 26.13 12.09
CA SER A 115 25.71 26.17 13.31
C SER A 115 25.47 25.00 14.28
N VAL A 116 24.52 24.11 13.98
CA VAL A 116 24.08 23.02 14.86
C VAL A 116 25.01 21.79 14.82
N CYS A 117 25.89 21.65 13.84
CA CYS A 117 26.87 20.54 13.78
C CYS A 117 28.19 20.83 14.52
N ARG A 118 28.32 21.95 15.23
CA ARG A 118 29.52 22.29 16.00
C ARG A 118 29.23 22.27 17.50
N ARG A 119 28.97 21.08 18.04
CA ARG A 119 29.25 20.72 19.44
C ARG A 119 29.25 19.22 19.63
#